data_AF-A0A9P7KJ45-F1
#
_entry.id   AF-A0A9P7KJ45-F1
#
_cell.length_a   1.000
_cell.length_b   1.000
_cell.length_c   1.000
_cell.angle_alpha   90.00
_cell.angle_beta   90.00
_cell.angle_gamma   90.00
#
_symmetry.space_group_name_H-M   'P 1'
#
loop_
_entity.id
_entity.type
_entity.pdbx_description
1 polymer ?
#
loop_
_entity_poly.entity_id
_entity_poly.type
_entity_poly.pdbx_seq_one_letter_code
_entity_poly.pdbx_strand_id
1 'polypeptide(L)'
;MTFAELWLTYQLASRAHLKNSATTQLIEFQNLKLTDLEDVLEHVFRQGFVDPQYRPATWWENKEGQKVKASHSVEALLEQGVGRCPETALKLIVQDVPTTFWFTYVYTHNASAPVVIQRVKLGPTEAQSRIELLAHVTNHIFKEGYLAAKLRPTVHWETPCGKKFEEHLRVDEILSWGHGTCEEKPLRLIIANAKLDIIPFGVTLRPLIYVHMYESMQVENLGDWL
;
A
#
# COMPACT_ATOMS: atom_id res chain seq x y z
N MET A 1 -36.58 3.46 -10.67
CA MET A 1 -36.90 3.80 -9.27
C MET A 1 -35.86 4.80 -8.83
N THR A 2 -36.22 5.97 -8.33
CA THR A 2 -35.23 6.92 -7.82
C THR A 2 -34.79 6.46 -6.44
N PHE A 3 -33.61 5.86 -6.34
CA PHE A 3 -33.04 5.53 -5.04
C PHE A 3 -32.61 6.83 -4.35
N ALA A 4 -33.11 7.06 -3.14
CA ALA A 4 -32.81 8.26 -2.35
C ALA A 4 -31.83 7.99 -1.20
N GLU A 5 -31.32 6.78 -1.10
CA GLU A 5 -30.57 6.30 0.06
C GLU A 5 -29.42 5.38 -0.37
N LEU A 6 -28.29 5.47 0.33
CA LEU A 6 -27.13 4.60 0.17
C LEU A 6 -26.47 4.32 1.51
N TRP A 7 -26.29 3.05 1.83
CA TRP A 7 -25.53 2.61 2.98
C TRP A 7 -24.03 2.62 2.66
N LEU A 8 -23.28 3.36 3.47
CA LEU A 8 -21.82 3.43 3.42
C LEU A 8 -21.19 2.91 4.71
N THR A 9 -20.00 2.31 4.58
CA THR A 9 -19.15 1.92 5.69
C THR A 9 -17.79 2.60 5.55
N TYR A 10 -17.37 3.38 6.55
CA TYR A 10 -16.04 3.96 6.59
C TYR A 10 -15.09 3.03 7.30
N GLN A 11 -13.95 2.74 6.67
CA GLN A 11 -12.93 1.89 7.25
C GLN A 11 -11.56 2.54 7.11
N LEU A 12 -10.97 2.88 8.26
CA LEU A 12 -9.57 3.30 8.33
C LEU A 12 -8.66 2.08 8.13
N ALA A 13 -7.70 2.17 7.23
CA ALA A 13 -6.74 1.10 6.96
C ALA A 13 -5.97 0.70 8.24
N SER A 14 -5.64 1.67 9.10
CA SER A 14 -4.96 1.43 10.38
C SER A 14 -5.75 0.53 11.33
N ARG A 15 -7.07 0.51 11.20
CA ARG A 15 -7.98 -0.20 12.10
C ARG A 15 -8.63 -1.41 11.44
N ALA A 16 -8.28 -1.76 10.21
CA ALA A 16 -8.98 -2.79 9.45
C ALA A 16 -9.03 -4.17 10.13
N HIS A 17 -8.12 -4.45 11.07
CA HIS A 17 -8.06 -5.67 11.88
C HIS A 17 -9.03 -5.68 13.08
N LEU A 18 -9.58 -4.52 13.46
CA LEU A 18 -10.52 -4.39 14.57
C LEU A 18 -11.94 -4.63 14.07
N LYS A 19 -12.60 -5.66 14.60
CA LYS A 19 -13.97 -6.05 14.19
C LYS A 19 -15.03 -4.94 14.33
N ASN A 20 -14.77 -3.92 15.15
CA ASN A 20 -15.73 -2.85 15.47
C ASN A 20 -15.22 -1.45 15.08
N SER A 21 -14.21 -1.33 14.21
CA SER A 21 -13.66 -0.01 13.86
C SER A 21 -14.34 0.66 12.66
N ALA A 22 -15.20 -0.08 11.96
CA ALA A 22 -15.88 0.43 10.79
C ALA A 22 -17.17 1.14 11.21
N THR A 23 -17.39 2.34 10.71
CA THR A 23 -18.62 3.10 10.97
C THR A 23 -19.54 2.95 9.78
N THR A 24 -20.67 2.28 9.96
CA THR A 24 -21.70 2.14 8.93
C THR A 24 -22.77 3.21 9.13
N GLN A 25 -23.11 3.95 8.08
CA GLN A 25 -24.14 4.97 8.10
C GLN A 25 -24.96 4.96 6.82
N LEU A 26 -26.22 5.37 6.94
CA LEU A 26 -27.08 5.68 5.81
C LEU A 26 -26.81 7.11 5.35
N ILE A 27 -26.62 7.30 4.05
CA ILE A 27 -26.59 8.61 3.42
C ILE A 27 -27.90 8.79 2.66
N GLU A 28 -28.62 9.85 3.00
CA GLU A 28 -29.83 10.25 2.30
C GLU A 28 -29.50 11.32 1.26
N PHE A 29 -29.94 11.10 0.03
CA PHE A 29 -29.71 11.95 -1.12
C PHE A 29 -30.76 13.05 -1.29
N GLN A 30 -31.52 13.37 -0.23
CA GLN A 30 -32.60 14.34 -0.32
C GLN A 30 -32.07 15.69 -0.85
N ASN A 31 -32.50 16.05 -2.07
CA ASN A 31 -32.07 17.24 -2.82
C ASN A 31 -30.63 17.25 -3.37
N LEU A 32 -29.93 16.11 -3.39
CA LEU A 32 -28.60 15.97 -3.98
C LEU A 32 -28.63 15.02 -5.17
N LYS A 33 -28.20 15.51 -6.33
CA LYS A 33 -28.04 14.69 -7.53
C LYS A 33 -26.66 14.04 -7.48
N LEU A 34 -26.54 12.90 -6.79
CA LEU A 34 -25.32 12.10 -6.78
C LEU A 34 -25.41 11.09 -7.93
N THR A 35 -24.64 11.34 -8.98
CA THR A 35 -24.70 10.55 -10.22
C THR A 35 -23.78 9.33 -10.10
N ASP A 36 -22.58 9.54 -9.56
CA ASP A 36 -21.56 8.53 -9.37
C ASP A 36 -20.92 8.60 -7.97
N LEU A 37 -19.94 7.74 -7.72
CA LEU A 37 -19.26 7.70 -6.43
C LEU A 37 -18.27 8.85 -6.21
N GLU A 38 -17.89 9.63 -7.23
CA GLU A 38 -17.14 10.88 -7.04
C GLU A 38 -18.04 11.94 -6.41
N ASP A 39 -19.29 12.05 -6.85
CA ASP A 39 -20.28 12.94 -6.22
C ASP A 39 -20.52 12.54 -4.76
N VAL A 40 -20.62 11.23 -4.49
CA VAL A 40 -20.74 10.70 -3.11
C VAL A 40 -19.50 11.04 -2.29
N LEU A 41 -18.31 10.86 -2.87
CA LEU A 41 -17.05 11.17 -2.20
C LEU A 41 -16.96 12.66 -1.83
N GLU A 42 -17.32 13.55 -2.77
CA GLU A 42 -17.41 15.00 -2.53
C GLU A 42 -18.38 15.33 -1.40
N HIS A 43 -19.56 14.70 -1.40
CA HIS A 43 -20.53 14.87 -0.32
C HIS A 43 -19.94 14.46 1.04
N VAL A 44 -19.29 13.30 1.11
CA VAL A 44 -18.67 12.76 2.33
C VAL A 44 -17.64 13.72 2.91
N PHE A 45 -16.75 14.27 2.08
CA PHE A 45 -15.75 15.25 2.51
C PHE A 45 -16.39 16.58 2.91
N ARG A 46 -17.38 17.06 2.16
CA ARG A 46 -18.07 18.33 2.45
C ARG A 46 -18.85 18.28 3.77
N GLN A 47 -19.41 17.13 4.14
CA GLN A 47 -20.08 16.94 5.43
C GLN A 47 -19.11 16.74 6.60
N GLY A 48 -17.81 16.56 6.32
CA GLY A 48 -16.79 16.34 7.35
C GLY A 48 -16.81 14.92 7.94
N PHE A 49 -17.41 13.94 7.25
CA PHE A 49 -17.39 12.54 7.70
C PHE A 49 -15.99 11.92 7.60
N VAL A 50 -15.20 12.35 6.61
CA VAL A 50 -13.78 12.01 6.44
C VAL A 50 -13.01 13.32 6.28
N ASP A 51 -11.81 13.38 6.86
CA ASP A 51 -10.94 14.55 6.70
C ASP A 51 -10.51 14.72 5.23
N PRO A 52 -10.73 15.90 4.61
CA PRO A 52 -10.36 16.20 3.23
C PRO A 52 -8.91 15.85 2.86
N GLN A 53 -7.97 15.85 3.81
CA GLN A 53 -6.57 15.48 3.56
C GLN A 53 -6.42 14.06 3.02
N TYR A 54 -7.37 13.16 3.31
CA TYR A 54 -7.32 11.76 2.90
C TYR A 54 -7.88 11.49 1.52
N ARG A 55 -8.47 12.48 0.84
CA ARG A 55 -9.04 12.32 -0.52
C ARG A 55 -8.15 11.58 -1.53
N PRO A 56 -6.85 11.88 -1.68
CA PRO A 56 -5.99 11.14 -2.62
C PRO A 56 -5.68 9.71 -2.17
N ALA A 57 -6.01 9.37 -0.93
CA ALA A 57 -5.69 8.11 -0.25
C ALA A 57 -6.96 7.32 0.12
N THR A 58 -8.07 7.56 -0.58
CA THR A 58 -9.31 6.79 -0.42
C THR A 58 -9.67 5.98 -1.65
N TRP A 59 -10.34 4.84 -1.46
CA TRP A 59 -10.96 4.09 -2.55
C TRP A 59 -12.23 3.37 -2.10
N TRP A 60 -13.04 2.97 -3.08
CA TRP A 60 -14.28 2.26 -2.84
C TRP A 60 -14.11 0.74 -2.95
N GLU A 61 -14.74 -0.01 -2.06
CA GLU A 61 -14.86 -1.47 -2.11
C GLU A 61 -16.31 -1.91 -1.89
N ASN A 62 -16.72 -3.01 -2.52
CA ASN A 62 -18.00 -3.66 -2.19
C ASN A 62 -17.88 -4.51 -0.91
N LYS A 63 -18.97 -5.17 -0.51
CA LYS A 63 -18.97 -6.02 0.69
C LYS A 63 -17.97 -7.17 0.59
N GLU A 64 -17.73 -7.67 -0.63
CA GLU A 64 -16.76 -8.72 -0.97
C GLU A 64 -15.30 -8.23 -0.98
N GLY A 65 -15.04 -6.93 -0.82
CA GLY A 65 -13.69 -6.35 -0.84
C GLY A 65 -13.13 -6.11 -2.25
N GLN A 66 -13.97 -6.18 -3.28
CA GLN A 66 -13.57 -5.85 -4.65
C GLN A 66 -13.61 -4.33 -4.83
N LYS A 67 -12.55 -3.79 -5.45
CA LYS A 67 -12.47 -2.35 -5.73
C LYS A 67 -13.51 -1.90 -6.75
N VAL A 68 -14.21 -0.83 -6.43
CA VAL A 68 -15.21 -0.18 -7.30
C VAL A 68 -14.61 1.12 -7.82
N LYS A 69 -14.74 1.38 -9.13
CA LYS A 69 -14.28 2.66 -9.70
C LYS A 69 -15.18 3.79 -9.25
N ALA A 70 -14.60 4.94 -8.93
CA ALA A 70 -15.36 6.10 -8.47
C ALA A 70 -16.34 6.65 -9.54
N SER A 71 -16.06 6.42 -10.82
CA SER A 71 -16.95 6.76 -11.92
C SER A 71 -18.17 5.83 -12.08
N HIS A 72 -18.38 4.85 -11.20
CA HIS A 72 -19.56 3.98 -11.28
C HIS A 72 -20.81 4.75 -10.86
N SER A 73 -21.88 4.57 -11.63
CA SER A 73 -23.20 5.10 -11.29
C SER A 73 -23.70 4.51 -9.96
N VAL A 74 -24.19 5.39 -9.08
CA VAL A 74 -24.82 5.00 -7.82
C VAL A 74 -26.09 4.17 -8.09
N GLU A 75 -26.87 4.56 -9.10
CA GLU A 75 -28.09 3.83 -9.49
C GLU A 75 -27.75 2.41 -9.93
N ALA A 76 -26.72 2.23 -10.78
CA ALA A 76 -26.30 0.91 -11.25
C ALA A 76 -25.81 0.01 -10.10
N LEU A 77 -25.08 0.58 -9.12
CA LEU A 77 -24.63 -0.15 -7.93
C LEU A 77 -25.82 -0.61 -7.08
N LEU A 78 -26.79 0.29 -6.89
CA LEU A 78 -28.02 -0.03 -6.16
C LEU A 78 -28.85 -1.06 -6.91
N GLU A 79 -28.96 -1.02 -8.23
CA GLU A 79 -29.61 -2.07 -9.03
C GLU A 79 -28.98 -3.45 -8.82
N GLN A 80 -27.65 -3.50 -8.66
CA GLN A 80 -26.89 -4.71 -8.35
C GLN A 80 -27.01 -5.15 -6.86
N GLY A 81 -27.71 -4.37 -6.03
CA GLY A 81 -27.91 -4.66 -4.61
C GLY A 81 -26.80 -4.14 -3.68
N VAL A 82 -25.80 -3.45 -4.21
CA VAL A 82 -24.72 -2.83 -3.43
C VAL A 82 -25.22 -1.54 -2.78
N GLY A 83 -25.00 -1.39 -1.48
CA GLY A 83 -25.35 -0.20 -0.71
C GLY A 83 -26.83 -0.06 -0.34
N ARG A 84 -27.65 -1.11 -0.50
CA ARG A 84 -29.09 -1.09 -0.19
C ARG A 84 -29.42 -1.23 1.29
N CYS A 85 -28.56 -1.90 2.04
CA CYS A 85 -28.74 -2.15 3.47
C CYS A 85 -27.39 -2.17 4.18
N PRO A 86 -27.35 -2.17 5.53
CA PRO A 86 -26.09 -2.25 6.27
C PRO A 86 -25.21 -3.42 5.85
N GLU A 87 -25.81 -4.57 5.54
CA GLU A 87 -25.11 -5.80 5.16
C GLU A 87 -24.50 -5.75 3.75
N THR A 88 -25.02 -4.88 2.89
CA THR A 88 -24.49 -4.64 1.53
C THR A 88 -23.82 -3.29 1.38
N ALA A 89 -23.58 -2.58 2.49
CA ALA A 89 -23.01 -1.24 2.49
C ALA A 89 -21.71 -1.16 1.67
N LEU A 90 -21.60 -0.10 0.85
CA LEU A 90 -20.39 0.18 0.10
C LEU A 90 -19.32 0.71 1.07
N LYS A 91 -18.09 0.19 0.97
CA LYS A 91 -17.00 0.58 1.85
C LYS A 91 -16.20 1.72 1.24
N LEU A 92 -16.04 2.81 1.99
CA LEU A 92 -15.01 3.82 1.73
C LEU A 92 -13.80 3.48 2.58
N ILE A 93 -12.75 2.97 1.93
CA ILE A 93 -11.49 2.68 2.60
C ILE A 93 -10.65 3.96 2.63
N VAL A 94 -10.17 4.32 3.80
CA VAL A 94 -9.33 5.49 4.04
C VAL A 94 -7.95 5.02 4.46
N GLN A 95 -6.94 5.28 3.64
CA GLN A 95 -5.54 4.99 3.96
C GLN A 95 -4.97 6.08 4.87
N ASP A 96 -5.41 6.05 6.12
CA ASP A 96 -5.00 6.97 7.17
C ASP A 96 -3.58 6.72 7.70
N VAL A 97 -3.06 5.51 7.47
CA VAL A 97 -1.66 5.15 7.70
C VAL A 97 -1.05 4.60 6.41
N PRO A 98 0.24 4.87 6.16
CA PRO A 98 0.92 4.23 5.04
C PRO A 98 0.91 2.71 5.22
N THR A 99 0.41 2.00 4.21
CA THR A 99 0.37 0.53 4.23
C THR A 99 1.59 -0.09 3.56
N THR A 100 2.39 0.70 2.87
CA THR A 100 3.60 0.26 2.19
C THR A 100 4.73 1.27 2.34
N PHE A 101 5.95 0.75 2.35
CA PHE A 101 7.18 1.52 2.31
C PHE A 101 8.01 1.09 1.11
N TRP A 102 8.37 2.04 0.27
CA TRP A 102 9.09 1.83 -0.99
C TRP A 102 10.57 2.17 -0.85
N PHE A 103 11.43 1.33 -1.38
CA PHE A 103 12.87 1.55 -1.34
C PHE A 103 13.61 0.89 -2.51
N THR A 104 14.87 1.24 -2.68
CA THR A 104 15.78 0.71 -3.71
C THR A 104 17.07 0.20 -3.10
N TYR A 105 17.66 -0.84 -3.68
CA TYR A 105 19.02 -1.25 -3.34
C TYR A 105 20.04 -0.52 -4.19
N VAL A 106 21.07 0.03 -3.56
CA VAL A 106 22.15 0.74 -4.26
C VAL A 106 23.50 0.18 -3.82
N TYR A 107 24.15 -0.55 -4.72
CA TYR A 107 25.48 -1.11 -4.50
C TYR A 107 26.56 -0.08 -4.88
N THR A 108 27.31 0.41 -3.90
CA THR A 108 28.33 1.45 -4.16
C THR A 108 29.51 0.95 -4.99
N HIS A 109 29.74 -0.36 -5.01
CA HIS A 109 30.84 -1.00 -5.74
C HIS A 109 30.47 -1.40 -7.17
N ASN A 110 29.19 -1.26 -7.56
CA ASN A 110 28.73 -1.59 -8.90
C ASN A 110 27.69 -0.56 -9.36
N ALA A 111 28.18 0.58 -9.84
CA ALA A 111 27.33 1.66 -10.35
C ALA A 111 26.50 1.25 -11.58
N SER A 112 26.87 0.17 -12.27
CA SER A 112 26.16 -0.37 -13.42
C SER A 112 25.08 -1.38 -13.05
N ALA A 113 24.94 -1.72 -11.76
CA ALA A 113 23.90 -2.66 -11.32
C ALA A 113 22.50 -2.06 -11.57
N PRO A 114 21.53 -2.87 -12.02
CA PRO A 114 20.15 -2.40 -12.16
C PRO A 114 19.61 -1.97 -10.78
N VAL A 115 19.01 -0.78 -10.72
CA VAL A 115 18.33 -0.30 -9.52
C VAL A 115 16.98 -1.00 -9.44
N VAL A 116 16.85 -1.91 -8.48
CA VAL A 116 15.59 -2.61 -8.21
C VAL A 116 14.80 -1.84 -7.15
N ILE A 117 13.57 -1.49 -7.47
CA ILE A 117 12.60 -0.92 -6.52
C ILE A 117 11.86 -2.07 -5.85
N GLN A 118 11.79 -2.02 -4.52
CA GLN A 118 11.06 -2.96 -3.69
C GLN A 118 10.08 -2.21 -2.79
N ARG A 119 9.00 -2.89 -2.42
CA ARG A 119 8.04 -2.43 -1.41
C ARG A 119 7.91 -3.44 -0.28
N VAL A 120 7.78 -2.95 0.95
CA VAL A 120 7.38 -3.76 2.10
C VAL A 120 6.00 -3.31 2.56
N LYS A 121 5.14 -4.24 2.97
CA LYS A 121 3.84 -3.93 3.56
C LYS A 121 4.05 -3.61 5.05
N LEU A 122 3.55 -2.46 5.49
CA LEU A 122 3.63 -1.95 6.87
C LEU A 122 2.44 -2.38 7.74
N GLY A 123 1.40 -2.95 7.12
CA GLY A 123 0.15 -3.29 7.79
C GLY A 123 0.29 -4.38 8.86
N PRO A 124 -0.70 -4.49 9.75
CA PRO A 124 -0.72 -5.51 10.79
C PRO A 124 -1.10 -6.85 10.15
N THR A 125 -0.13 -7.59 9.61
CA THR A 125 -0.31 -9.02 9.44
C THR A 125 -0.27 -9.62 10.84
N GLU A 126 -1.34 -10.31 11.27
CA GLU A 126 -1.50 -10.88 12.63
C GLU A 126 -0.30 -11.75 13.10
N ALA A 127 0.57 -12.16 12.17
CA ALA A 127 1.77 -12.95 12.41
C ALA A 127 3.11 -12.18 12.32
N GLN A 128 3.13 -10.90 11.95
CA GLN A 128 4.36 -10.11 11.73
C GLN A 128 4.42 -8.90 12.66
N SER A 129 5.56 -8.77 13.35
CA SER A 129 5.90 -7.59 14.14
C SER A 129 5.67 -6.31 13.31
N ARG A 130 4.95 -5.35 13.88
CA ARG A 130 4.64 -4.08 13.23
C ARG A 130 5.94 -3.38 12.80
N ILE A 131 6.02 -3.02 11.52
CA ILE A 131 7.16 -2.28 10.97
C ILE A 131 6.95 -0.80 11.30
N GLU A 132 7.48 -0.39 12.45
CA GLU A 132 7.37 0.99 12.95
C GLU A 132 8.65 1.78 12.75
N LEU A 133 9.81 1.12 12.87
CA LEU A 133 11.13 1.74 12.74
C LEU A 133 11.81 1.29 11.46
N LEU A 134 12.71 2.13 10.95
CA LEU A 134 13.53 1.80 9.79
C LEU A 134 14.40 0.55 10.04
N ALA A 135 14.85 0.35 11.29
CA ALA A 135 15.49 -0.89 11.74
C ALA A 135 14.63 -2.14 11.50
N HIS A 136 13.30 -2.05 11.66
CA HIS A 136 12.39 -3.18 11.42
C HIS A 136 12.34 -3.52 9.94
N VAL A 137 12.38 -2.51 9.05
CA VAL A 137 12.50 -2.71 7.60
C VAL A 137 13.81 -3.43 7.28
N THR A 138 14.94 -2.94 7.81
CA THR A 138 16.24 -3.59 7.61
C THR A 138 16.20 -5.04 8.09
N ASN A 139 15.73 -5.28 9.32
CA ASN A 139 15.67 -6.64 9.88
C ASN A 139 14.77 -7.56 9.05
N HIS A 140 13.64 -7.05 8.54
CA HIS A 140 12.77 -7.78 7.63
C HIS A 140 13.51 -8.18 6.35
N ILE A 141 14.25 -7.26 5.72
CA ILE A 141 15.04 -7.52 4.50
C ILE A 141 16.01 -8.70 4.67
N PHE A 142 16.74 -8.73 5.78
CA PHE A 142 17.69 -9.81 6.05
C PHE A 142 17.00 -11.10 6.51
N LYS A 143 15.90 -11.01 7.26
CA LYS A 143 15.12 -12.17 7.71
C LYS A 143 14.51 -12.94 6.54
N GLU A 144 13.97 -12.22 5.55
CA GLU A 144 13.39 -12.81 4.33
C GLU A 144 14.47 -13.26 3.32
N GLY A 145 15.75 -13.01 3.60
CA GLY A 145 16.85 -13.41 2.74
C GLY A 145 17.01 -12.57 1.47
N TYR A 146 16.39 -11.39 1.38
CA TYR A 146 16.56 -10.47 0.25
C TYR A 146 17.99 -9.94 0.15
N LEU A 147 18.69 -9.82 1.29
CA LEU A 147 20.13 -9.56 1.36
C LEU A 147 20.84 -10.59 2.24
N ALA A 148 22.08 -10.91 1.90
CA ALA A 148 22.91 -11.82 2.68
C ALA A 148 23.26 -11.21 4.04
N ALA A 149 23.06 -11.96 5.14
CA ALA A 149 23.26 -11.48 6.52
C ALA A 149 24.61 -10.79 6.78
N LYS A 150 25.69 -11.23 6.11
CA LYS A 150 27.03 -10.61 6.20
C LYS A 150 27.09 -9.14 5.74
N LEU A 151 26.11 -8.68 4.97
CA LEU A 151 26.01 -7.30 4.49
C LEU A 151 25.30 -6.38 5.49
N ARG A 152 24.66 -6.92 6.54
CA ARG A 152 23.96 -6.12 7.55
C ARG A 152 24.76 -4.97 8.15
N PRO A 153 26.05 -5.11 8.50
CA PRO A 153 26.82 -4.00 9.07
C PRO A 153 27.24 -2.95 8.02
N THR A 154 27.01 -3.21 6.73
CA THR A 154 27.45 -2.34 5.64
C THR A 154 26.30 -1.71 4.89
N VAL A 155 25.08 -1.81 5.42
CA VAL A 155 23.94 -1.10 4.87
C VAL A 155 23.59 0.12 5.70
N HIS A 156 23.16 1.17 5.02
CA HIS A 156 22.59 2.35 5.65
C HIS A 156 21.56 2.99 4.72
N TRP A 157 20.65 3.76 5.31
CA TRP A 157 19.57 4.38 4.58
C TRP A 157 19.92 5.80 4.15
N GLU A 158 19.57 6.15 2.92
CA GLU A 158 19.74 7.49 2.36
C GLU A 158 18.49 7.97 1.63
N THR A 159 18.25 9.28 1.66
CA THR A 159 17.33 9.94 0.74
C THR A 159 17.88 9.92 -0.69
N PRO A 160 17.06 10.20 -1.72
CA PRO A 160 17.54 10.38 -3.08
C PRO A 160 18.68 11.40 -3.21
N CYS A 161 18.69 12.45 -2.38
CA CYS A 161 19.76 13.45 -2.36
C CYS A 161 20.99 13.06 -1.52
N GLY A 162 21.05 11.85 -0.95
CA GLY A 162 22.21 11.34 -0.21
C GLY A 162 22.24 11.70 1.28
N LYS A 163 21.17 12.28 1.84
CA LYS A 163 21.06 12.51 3.28
C LYS A 163 20.83 11.18 3.99
N LYS A 164 21.68 10.85 4.96
CA LYS A 164 21.55 9.61 5.75
C LYS A 164 20.38 9.66 6.72
N PHE A 165 19.72 8.52 6.89
CA PHE A 165 18.71 8.26 7.91
C PHE A 165 19.19 7.20 8.88
N GLU A 166 19.00 7.47 10.16
CA GLU A 166 19.30 6.54 11.24
C GLU A 166 18.22 5.48 11.36
N GLU A 167 18.59 4.25 11.76
CA GLU A 167 17.64 3.13 11.80
C GLU A 167 16.58 3.26 12.91
N HIS A 168 16.79 4.15 13.89
CA HIS A 168 15.82 4.43 14.94
C HIS A 168 14.70 5.40 14.51
N LEU A 169 14.80 5.99 13.31
CA LEU A 169 13.74 6.85 12.79
C LEU A 169 12.48 6.03 12.52
N ARG A 170 11.33 6.65 12.80
CA ARG A 170 10.04 6.02 12.56
C ARG A 170 9.68 6.08 11.08
N VAL A 171 9.07 5.01 10.59
CA VAL A 171 8.66 4.88 9.20
C VAL A 171 7.57 5.91 8.85
N ASP A 172 6.63 6.17 9.76
CA ASP A 172 5.59 7.18 9.57
C ASP A 172 6.18 8.60 9.42
N GLU A 173 7.17 8.95 10.23
CA GLU A 173 7.91 10.21 10.13
C GLU A 173 8.63 10.34 8.79
N ILE A 174 9.35 9.32 8.34
CA ILE A 174 10.03 9.30 7.04
C ILE A 174 9.04 9.50 5.89
N LEU A 175 7.88 8.84 5.97
CA LEU A 175 6.84 8.93 4.95
C LEU A 175 6.16 10.30 4.96
N SER A 176 6.02 10.95 6.13
CA SER A 176 5.53 12.33 6.24
C SER A 176 6.44 13.34 5.53
N TRP A 177 7.73 13.04 5.39
CA TRP A 177 8.68 13.83 4.61
C TRP A 177 8.63 13.54 3.10
N GLY A 178 7.76 12.61 2.67
CA GLY A 178 7.56 12.25 1.26
C GLY A 178 8.56 11.23 0.71
N HIS A 179 9.31 10.55 1.59
CA HIS A 179 10.25 9.50 1.19
C HIS A 179 9.67 8.10 1.44
N GLY A 180 9.81 7.21 0.46
CA GLY A 180 9.30 5.84 0.52
C GLY A 180 7.79 5.71 0.34
N THR A 181 7.10 6.77 -0.10
CA THR A 181 5.64 6.81 -0.24
C THR A 181 5.14 6.06 -1.49
N CYS A 182 5.93 6.06 -2.56
CA CYS A 182 5.58 5.48 -3.85
C CYS A 182 6.84 5.04 -4.63
N GLU A 183 6.62 4.39 -5.77
CA GLU A 183 7.68 3.88 -6.65
C GLU A 183 8.59 5.00 -7.18
N GLU A 184 8.05 6.21 -7.39
CA GLU A 184 8.79 7.37 -7.90
C GLU A 184 9.59 8.09 -6.80
N LYS A 185 9.27 7.83 -5.53
CA LYS A 185 9.95 8.43 -4.38
C LYS A 185 10.50 7.38 -3.42
N PRO A 186 11.27 6.37 -3.88
CA PRO A 186 11.75 5.32 -3.00
C PRO A 186 12.88 5.85 -2.10
N LEU A 187 12.98 5.33 -0.88
CA LEU A 187 14.19 5.52 -0.07
C LEU A 187 15.33 4.65 -0.62
N ARG A 188 16.59 4.99 -0.37
CA ARG A 188 17.74 4.21 -0.85
C ARG A 188 18.34 3.42 0.30
N LEU A 189 18.40 2.10 0.17
CA LEU A 189 19.23 1.25 1.01
C LEU A 189 20.59 1.11 0.33
N ILE A 190 21.55 1.86 0.84
CA ILE A 190 22.92 1.84 0.34
C ILE A 190 23.61 0.59 0.88
N ILE A 191 24.25 -0.16 0.00
CA ILE A 191 25.03 -1.35 0.33
C ILE A 191 26.49 -0.98 0.05
N ALA A 192 27.16 -0.51 1.10
CA ALA A 192 28.56 -0.13 1.05
C ALA A 192 29.44 -1.37 0.83
N ASN A 193 30.59 -1.16 0.21
CA ASN A 193 31.62 -2.19 0.17
C ASN A 193 32.11 -2.44 1.59
N ALA A 194 31.79 -3.60 2.14
CA ALA A 194 32.52 -4.09 3.29
C ALA A 194 33.98 -4.24 2.85
N LYS A 195 34.89 -3.42 3.37
CA LYS A 195 36.26 -3.91 3.58
C LYS A 195 36.13 -5.04 4.61
N LEU A 196 35.62 -6.19 4.18
CA LEU A 196 35.82 -7.45 4.85
C LEU A 196 37.31 -7.69 4.69
N ASP A 197 38.06 -7.45 5.76
CA ASP A 197 39.43 -7.91 5.85
C ASP A 197 39.48 -9.35 5.34
N ILE A 198 40.42 -9.57 4.44
CA ILE A 198 40.59 -10.78 3.64
C ILE A 198 40.52 -12.01 4.55
N ILE A 199 39.49 -12.83 4.41
CA ILE A 199 39.52 -14.24 4.81
C ILE A 199 39.57 -15.04 3.50
N PRO A 200 40.57 -15.93 3.30
CA PRO A 200 40.78 -16.56 2.01
C PRO A 200 39.74 -17.66 1.75
N PHE A 201 39.38 -17.74 0.47
CA PHE A 201 38.86 -18.92 -0.24
C PHE A 201 37.45 -19.46 0.09
N GLY A 202 36.61 -19.39 -0.94
CA GLY A 202 35.90 -20.58 -1.40
C GLY A 202 34.39 -20.62 -1.15
N VAL A 203 33.62 -19.67 -1.69
CA VAL A 203 32.21 -19.98 -2.04
C VAL A 203 31.85 -19.30 -3.36
N THR A 204 31.63 -20.13 -4.36
CA THR A 204 31.13 -19.81 -5.69
C THR A 204 29.85 -19.00 -5.58
N LEU A 205 29.85 -17.77 -6.10
CA LEU A 205 28.63 -17.00 -6.33
C LEU A 205 27.78 -17.78 -7.35
N ARG A 206 26.65 -18.34 -6.90
CA ARG A 206 25.60 -18.77 -7.84
C ARG A 206 25.03 -17.50 -8.51
N PRO A 207 24.78 -17.52 -9.82
CA PRO A 207 24.22 -16.38 -10.53
C PRO A 207 22.78 -16.18 -10.04
N LEU A 208 22.54 -15.07 -9.34
CA LEU A 208 21.21 -14.61 -9.01
C LEU A 208 20.57 -14.08 -10.29
N ILE A 209 19.54 -14.81 -10.69
CA ILE A 209 18.73 -14.68 -11.89
C ILE A 209 18.20 -13.26 -12.03
N TYR A 210 18.46 -12.68 -13.21
CA TYR A 210 17.79 -11.49 -13.75
C TYR A 210 16.29 -11.76 -13.92
N VAL A 211 15.49 -10.77 -13.54
CA VAL A 211 14.02 -10.71 -13.64
C VAL A 211 13.54 -10.71 -15.10
N HIS A 212 12.42 -11.39 -15.38
CA HIS A 212 11.43 -10.99 -16.40
C HIS A 212 10.07 -10.91 -15.68
N MET A 213 9.50 -9.71 -15.45
CA MET A 213 8.68 -8.88 -16.34
C MET A 213 7.22 -9.36 -16.46
N TYR A 214 6.30 -8.43 -16.15
CA TYR A 214 4.97 -8.19 -16.74
C TYR A 214 4.28 -9.36 -17.48
N GLU A 215 3.13 -9.79 -16.96
CA GLU A 215 1.97 -10.05 -17.82
C GLU A 215 0.67 -9.85 -17.04
N SER A 216 0.03 -8.71 -17.30
CA SER A 216 -1.41 -8.56 -17.19
C SER A 216 -2.05 -9.30 -18.37
N MET A 217 -2.83 -10.34 -18.11
CA MET A 217 -3.78 -10.84 -19.09
C MET A 217 -5.02 -11.37 -18.38
N GLN A 218 -6.14 -10.69 -18.64
CA GLN A 218 -7.47 -11.22 -18.41
C GLN A 218 -7.65 -12.49 -19.26
N VAL A 219 -8.22 -13.53 -18.68
CA VAL A 219 -8.97 -14.54 -19.45
C VAL A 219 -10.25 -14.81 -18.69
N GLU A 220 -11.34 -14.34 -19.30
CA GLU A 220 -12.72 -14.70 -18.99
C GLU A 220 -12.89 -16.22 -19.12
N ASN A 221 -13.44 -16.84 -18.09
CA ASN A 221 -13.94 -18.22 -18.20
C ASN A 221 -15.29 -18.16 -18.92
N LEU A 222 -15.25 -18.41 -20.23
CA LEU A 222 -16.41 -18.68 -21.07
C LEU A 222 -16.42 -20.17 -21.39
N GLY A 223 -17.33 -20.89 -20.73
CA GLY A 223 -18.09 -22.00 -21.31
C GLY A 223 -17.41 -23.35 -21.47
N ASP A 224 -17.60 -24.22 -20.47
CA ASP A 224 -17.77 -25.65 -20.71
C ASP A 224 -19.19 -25.89 -21.26
N TRP A 225 -19.28 -26.17 -22.56
CA TRP A 225 -20.35 -26.95 -23.20
C TRP A 225 -19.70 -27.83 -24.27
N LEU A 226 -19.37 -29.07 -23.89
CA LEU A 226 -19.70 -30.35 -24.56
C LEU A 226 -18.89 -31.50 -23.95
#